data_AF-A0A2V6T5A5-F1
#
_entry.id   AF-A0A2V6T5A5-F1
#
_cell.length_a   1.000
_cell.length_b   1.000
_cell.length_c   1.000
_cell.angle_alpha   90.00
_cell.angle_beta   90.00
_cell.angle_gamma   90.00
#
_symmetry.space_group_name_H-M   'P 1'
#
loop_
_entity.id
_entity.type
_entity.pdbx_description
1 polymer ?
#
loop_
_entity_poly.entity_id
_entity_poly.type
_entity_poly.pdbx_seq_one_letter_code
_entity_poly.pdbx_strand_id
1 'polypeptide(L)'
;MAPARTTPGRPPTSARATARPMVPRPSRPTRIDPDRAPFTRRIGEALMRDVRWRPHRSSPPSARQGGVLSSPRCRPASAARQRPTPVPEAAAGRGRRRASWKTMGTLAPDERPPHRSRRRRRGMTSARAARLRGALDALYRGYDYEVRAGADAIRFPQRYADPLDREIVALLAASLAYGRVDLFAPWIERLLGWLGSSPRVFVRDFDPARQAAVFAPFHYRFTRGPDVAAAILAIQRLIVRHGSLREAFLSGYSDSDPDVGPALARFAAALLAQDFRPVGMRRPTHGLRHLFPQPGDGGACKRWHLFLRWMVRRDYPDFGDWPEVSPAKLVIPLDTHIANMAHAVRLTPLRSRTARMAADITASLRLLDPADPVKYDFALCHTRMRGDCRDRRDAEVCPGCGLRAVCRHWR
;
A
#
# COMPACT_ATOMS: atom_id res chain seq x y z
N MET A 1 -61.67 -68.25 -39.71
CA MET A 1 -63.13 -68.05 -39.53
C MET A 1 -63.31 -66.80 -38.68
N ALA A 2 -64.16 -65.89 -39.14
CA ALA A 2 -64.49 -64.61 -38.51
C ALA A 2 -65.50 -64.81 -37.32
N PRO A 3 -66.13 -63.77 -36.77
CA PRO A 3 -65.70 -63.01 -35.58
C PRO A 3 -66.81 -62.97 -34.50
N ALA A 4 -66.58 -62.34 -33.31
CA ALA A 4 -67.59 -61.52 -32.63
C ALA A 4 -67.17 -60.98 -31.24
N ARG A 5 -67.14 -59.64 -31.18
CA ARG A 5 -67.85 -58.77 -30.21
C ARG A 5 -67.50 -58.87 -28.71
N THR A 6 -67.02 -57.74 -28.16
CA THR A 6 -67.67 -56.96 -27.08
C THR A 6 -66.89 -55.65 -26.84
N THR A 7 -67.59 -54.52 -26.87
CA THR A 7 -67.18 -53.19 -26.36
C THR A 7 -67.86 -52.94 -24.99
N PRO A 8 -67.58 -51.83 -24.27
CA PRO A 8 -66.30 -51.37 -23.74
C PRO A 8 -66.38 -51.11 -22.21
N GLY A 9 -65.34 -51.45 -21.45
CA GLY A 9 -65.19 -51.14 -20.03
C GLY A 9 -64.30 -49.90 -19.79
N ARG A 10 -64.88 -48.89 -19.15
CA ARG A 10 -64.27 -47.60 -18.76
C ARG A 10 -63.15 -47.82 -17.72
N PRO A 11 -61.92 -47.29 -17.90
CA PRO A 11 -60.87 -47.40 -16.88
C PRO A 11 -60.95 -46.28 -15.83
N PRO A 12 -60.49 -46.53 -14.59
CA PRO A 12 -60.52 -45.54 -13.52
C PRO A 12 -59.41 -44.51 -13.66
N THR A 13 -59.79 -43.29 -13.30
CA THR A 13 -58.99 -42.06 -13.21
C THR A 13 -57.94 -42.12 -12.11
N SER A 14 -56.67 -41.94 -12.46
CA SER A 14 -55.64 -41.43 -11.56
C SER A 14 -54.72 -40.46 -12.30
N ALA A 15 -55.14 -39.20 -12.39
CA ALA A 15 -54.30 -38.10 -12.86
C ALA A 15 -53.46 -37.58 -11.68
N ARG A 16 -52.15 -37.81 -11.70
CA ARG A 16 -51.19 -37.05 -10.89
C ARG A 16 -50.35 -36.19 -11.83
N ALA A 17 -50.52 -34.89 -11.66
CA ALA A 17 -50.01 -33.83 -12.51
C ALA A 17 -48.48 -33.76 -12.48
N THR A 18 -47.88 -33.72 -13.68
CA THR A 18 -46.52 -33.24 -13.92
C THR A 18 -46.54 -31.72 -13.94
N ALA A 19 -45.91 -31.07 -12.96
CA ALA A 19 -45.73 -29.64 -12.92
C ALA A 19 -44.69 -29.18 -13.97
N ARG A 20 -45.10 -28.29 -14.88
CA ARG A 20 -44.21 -27.52 -15.75
C ARG A 20 -43.70 -26.27 -15.02
N PRO A 21 -42.46 -25.82 -15.25
CA PRO A 21 -41.93 -24.62 -14.62
C PRO A 21 -42.59 -23.34 -15.17
N MET A 22 -42.89 -22.42 -14.25
CA MET A 22 -43.59 -21.16 -14.48
C MET A 22 -42.62 -20.09 -14.98
N VAL A 23 -42.89 -19.49 -16.15
CA VAL A 23 -42.18 -18.31 -16.67
C VAL A 23 -42.78 -17.05 -16.04
N PRO A 24 -42.00 -16.16 -15.40
CA PRO A 24 -42.55 -14.93 -14.85
C PRO A 24 -42.82 -13.88 -15.96
N ARG A 25 -44.02 -13.29 -15.94
CA ARG A 25 -44.43 -12.16 -16.78
C ARG A 25 -43.79 -10.83 -16.29
N PRO A 26 -43.49 -9.87 -17.18
CA PRO A 26 -43.01 -8.55 -16.79
C PRO A 26 -44.12 -7.69 -16.17
N SER A 27 -43.82 -7.07 -15.03
CA SER A 27 -44.68 -6.11 -14.33
C SER A 27 -44.68 -4.73 -15.02
N ARG A 28 -45.86 -4.12 -15.13
CA ARG A 28 -46.10 -2.76 -15.66
C ARG A 28 -45.39 -1.67 -14.82
N PRO A 29 -45.01 -0.54 -15.43
CA PRO A 29 -44.34 0.56 -14.74
C PRO A 29 -45.32 1.35 -13.86
N THR A 30 -44.97 1.54 -12.59
CA THR A 30 -45.60 2.48 -11.66
C THR A 30 -45.24 3.91 -12.03
N ARG A 31 -46.24 4.81 -12.06
CA ARG A 31 -46.07 6.25 -12.23
C ARG A 31 -45.19 6.82 -11.12
N ILE A 32 -44.17 7.59 -11.50
CA ILE A 32 -43.30 8.35 -10.59
C ILE A 32 -44.00 9.68 -10.28
N ASP A 33 -44.15 9.95 -8.99
CA ASP A 33 -44.56 11.22 -8.39
C ASP A 33 -43.42 12.26 -8.55
N PRO A 34 -43.65 13.44 -9.17
CA PRO A 34 -42.59 14.39 -9.50
C PRO A 34 -42.06 15.23 -8.32
N ASP A 35 -42.57 15.10 -7.09
CA ASP A 35 -42.18 15.95 -5.95
C ASP A 35 -41.34 15.27 -4.85
N ARG A 36 -40.72 14.12 -5.14
CA ARG A 36 -39.78 13.45 -4.22
C ARG A 36 -38.37 13.40 -4.79
N ALA A 37 -37.62 14.49 -4.65
CA ALA A 37 -36.19 14.54 -4.92
C ALA A 37 -35.38 13.79 -3.84
N PRO A 38 -34.53 12.81 -4.19
CA PRO A 38 -33.55 12.27 -3.27
C PRO A 38 -32.39 13.25 -3.04
N PHE A 39 -31.99 13.34 -1.77
CA PHE A 39 -31.05 14.26 -1.16
C PHE A 39 -29.61 14.06 -1.68
N THR A 40 -29.32 14.53 -2.89
CA THR A 40 -27.96 14.66 -3.44
C THR A 40 -27.80 16.03 -4.11
N ARG A 41 -27.86 17.10 -3.31
CA ARG A 41 -27.42 18.46 -3.68
C ARG A 41 -27.45 19.37 -2.45
N ARG A 42 -26.47 19.25 -1.55
CA ARG A 42 -26.16 20.30 -0.54
C ARG A 42 -24.85 20.11 0.22
N ILE A 43 -23.76 19.72 -0.42
CA ILE A 43 -22.40 19.97 0.11
C ILE A 43 -21.50 20.30 -1.09
N GLY A 44 -21.72 21.48 -1.68
CA GLY A 44 -20.95 21.95 -2.84
C GLY A 44 -20.62 23.45 -2.84
N GLU A 45 -21.26 24.27 -2.01
CA GLU A 45 -21.09 25.74 -2.12
C GLU A 45 -20.87 26.48 -0.78
N ALA A 46 -20.63 25.78 0.32
CA ALA A 46 -20.44 26.42 1.65
C ALA A 46 -19.01 26.33 2.21
N LEU A 47 -17.99 26.07 1.37
CA LEU A 47 -16.58 25.96 1.81
C LEU A 47 -15.60 26.69 0.89
N MET A 48 -16.05 27.81 0.31
CA MET A 48 -15.25 28.69 -0.54
C MET A 48 -15.44 30.17 -0.22
N ARG A 49 -15.74 30.53 1.05
CA ARG A 49 -15.62 31.92 1.54
C ARG A 49 -15.13 31.90 2.99
N ASP A 50 -14.08 32.70 3.22
CA ASP A 50 -13.48 33.05 4.50
C ASP A 50 -12.59 32.04 5.23
N VAL A 51 -11.36 31.88 4.73
CA VAL A 51 -10.18 31.68 5.59
C VAL A 51 -9.14 32.74 5.25
N ARG A 52 -9.28 33.95 5.84
CA ARG A 52 -8.16 34.89 5.96
C ARG A 52 -7.30 34.44 7.13
N TRP A 53 -6.12 33.93 6.83
CA TRP A 53 -5.09 33.65 7.82
C TRP A 53 -4.50 34.97 8.35
N ARG A 54 -4.63 35.24 9.66
CA ARG A 54 -3.92 36.31 10.38
C ARG A 54 -2.89 35.68 11.33
N PRO A 55 -1.65 36.17 11.41
CA PRO A 55 -0.66 35.66 12.34
C PRO A 55 -0.92 36.17 13.77
N HIS A 56 -0.85 35.27 14.76
CA HIS A 56 -0.95 35.61 16.18
C HIS A 56 0.25 36.47 16.63
N ARG A 57 -0.05 37.68 17.13
CA ARG A 57 0.83 38.44 18.04
C ARG A 57 0.51 38.00 19.47
N SER A 58 1.55 37.72 20.24
CA SER A 58 1.52 37.51 21.68
C SER A 58 1.25 38.83 22.41
N SER A 59 0.31 38.83 23.35
CA SER A 59 0.05 39.93 24.29
C SER A 59 0.53 39.56 25.69
N PRO A 60 0.98 40.54 26.52
CA PRO A 60 1.72 40.32 27.77
C PRO A 60 0.79 40.15 28.98
N PRO A 61 1.30 39.65 30.13
CA PRO A 61 0.53 39.64 31.38
C PRO A 61 0.63 40.97 32.13
N SER A 62 -0.51 41.34 32.74
CA SER A 62 -0.76 42.53 33.53
C SER A 62 -0.13 42.50 34.93
N ALA A 63 0.35 43.66 35.38
CA ALA A 63 0.81 43.93 36.74
C ALA A 63 -0.34 44.11 37.75
N ARG A 64 -0.10 43.70 39.01
CA ARG A 64 -0.61 44.38 40.21
C ARG A 64 0.47 44.39 41.30
N GLN A 65 0.48 45.52 42.02
CA GLN A 65 1.55 46.08 42.83
C GLN A 65 1.45 45.67 44.31
N GLY A 66 2.57 45.79 45.03
CA GLY A 66 2.58 46.08 46.47
C GLY A 66 3.87 45.66 47.18
N GLY A 67 4.62 46.65 47.72
CA GLY A 67 5.55 46.43 48.84
C GLY A 67 7.01 46.83 48.60
N VAL A 68 7.44 47.88 49.30
CA VAL A 68 8.72 48.61 49.21
C VAL A 68 9.79 47.98 50.12
N LEU A 69 11.07 48.01 49.72
CA LEU A 69 12.23 48.56 50.47
C LEU A 69 13.60 47.92 50.11
N SER A 70 14.55 48.82 49.80
CA SER A 70 16.00 48.75 50.07
C SER A 70 16.93 47.95 49.15
N SER A 71 17.76 48.70 48.41
CA SER A 71 19.05 48.27 47.82
C SER A 71 20.13 48.13 48.93
N PRO A 72 21.23 47.38 48.73
CA PRO A 72 22.39 48.02 48.10
C PRO A 72 23.20 47.15 47.13
N ARG A 73 23.96 47.89 46.30
CA ARG A 73 24.95 47.51 45.29
C ARG A 73 25.94 46.42 45.73
N CYS A 74 26.33 45.57 44.77
CA CYS A 74 27.71 45.05 44.67
C CYS A 74 28.08 44.74 43.21
N ARG A 75 29.37 44.96 42.91
CA ARG A 75 30.05 45.07 41.60
C ARG A 75 30.21 43.73 40.83
N PRO A 76 30.53 43.78 39.52
CA PRO A 76 30.61 42.58 38.67
C PRO A 76 31.97 41.87 38.81
N ALA A 77 31.96 40.54 38.77
CA ALA A 77 33.15 39.70 38.63
C ALA A 77 33.27 39.16 37.20
N SER A 78 34.39 39.46 36.58
CA SER A 78 34.91 38.99 35.30
C SER A 78 35.35 37.52 35.34
N ALA A 79 35.10 36.75 34.28
CA ALA A 79 35.98 35.64 33.88
C ALA A 79 35.77 35.23 32.40
N ALA A 80 36.78 35.62 31.60
CA ALA A 80 37.30 35.06 30.37
C ALA A 80 36.54 33.94 29.62
N ARG A 81 36.19 34.21 28.36
CA ARG A 81 36.02 33.22 27.29
C ARG A 81 37.39 32.95 26.64
N GLN A 82 37.85 31.70 26.70
CA GLN A 82 39.02 31.26 25.95
C GLN A 82 38.62 30.84 24.52
N ARG A 83 39.28 31.45 23.54
CA ARG A 83 39.37 30.98 22.14
C ARG A 83 40.54 29.99 22.04
N PRO A 84 40.47 28.93 21.23
CA PRO A 84 41.66 28.14 20.92
C PRO A 84 42.53 28.82 19.85
N THR A 85 43.84 28.75 20.08
CA THR A 85 44.95 29.22 19.23
C THR A 85 45.35 28.19 18.15
N PRO A 86 46.08 28.61 17.10
CA PRO A 86 46.53 27.76 15.99
C PRO A 86 47.93 27.16 16.24
N VAL A 87 48.28 26.07 15.54
CA VAL A 87 49.62 25.46 15.50
C VAL A 87 49.96 25.06 14.05
N PRO A 88 51.24 25.18 13.60
CA PRO A 88 51.58 25.55 12.22
C PRO A 88 52.03 24.41 11.29
N GLU A 89 52.24 24.80 10.03
CA GLU A 89 52.67 24.03 8.85
C GLU A 89 54.05 23.34 8.97
N ALA A 90 54.17 22.21 8.28
CA ALA A 90 55.37 21.85 7.52
C ALA A 90 54.98 21.07 6.25
N ALA A 91 55.61 21.46 5.14
CA ALA A 91 55.30 21.10 3.77
C ALA A 91 55.76 19.69 3.34
N ALA A 92 55.10 19.10 2.34
CA ALA A 92 55.70 18.72 1.04
C ALA A 92 54.80 17.76 0.24
N GLY A 93 54.54 18.12 -1.03
CA GLY A 93 54.78 17.18 -2.12
C GLY A 93 53.59 16.55 -2.85
N ARG A 94 53.40 17.04 -4.08
CA ARG A 94 53.02 16.29 -5.31
C ARG A 94 51.53 16.06 -5.56
N GLY A 95 51.01 16.88 -6.48
CA GLY A 95 49.69 16.76 -7.08
C GLY A 95 49.48 15.50 -7.92
N ARG A 96 48.21 15.16 -8.10
CA ARG A 96 47.75 14.27 -9.17
C ARG A 96 46.58 14.92 -9.89
N ARG A 97 46.76 15.03 -11.20
CA ARG A 97 45.78 15.50 -12.18
C ARG A 97 44.59 14.55 -12.25
N ARG A 98 43.42 15.13 -12.56
CA ARG A 98 42.19 14.43 -12.95
C ARG A 98 42.38 13.72 -14.31
N ALA A 99 41.93 12.47 -14.41
CA ALA A 99 41.59 11.78 -15.65
C ALA A 99 40.15 11.27 -15.47
N SER A 100 39.18 11.79 -16.23
CA SER A 100 38.75 11.34 -17.56
C SER A 100 38.37 9.86 -17.58
N TRP A 101 37.07 9.58 -17.56
CA TRP A 101 36.50 8.25 -17.76
C TRP A 101 35.72 8.24 -19.08
N LYS A 102 36.39 7.76 -20.13
CA LYS A 102 35.78 7.20 -21.34
C LYS A 102 36.73 6.12 -21.87
N THR A 103 36.40 4.86 -21.63
CA THR A 103 36.36 3.80 -22.66
C THR A 103 35.75 2.52 -22.10
N MET A 104 34.97 1.88 -22.96
CA MET A 104 34.24 0.63 -22.77
C MET A 104 35.17 -0.56 -22.47
N GLY A 105 34.68 -1.45 -21.61
CA GLY A 105 35.15 -2.82 -21.46
C GLY A 105 33.98 -3.68 -21.01
N THR A 106 33.45 -4.50 -21.92
CA THR A 106 32.35 -5.44 -21.73
C THR A 106 32.72 -6.46 -20.66
N LEU A 107 32.08 -6.39 -19.49
CA LEU A 107 32.17 -7.45 -18.48
C LEU A 107 30.95 -8.38 -18.63
N ALA A 108 31.23 -9.61 -19.07
CA ALA A 108 30.27 -10.69 -19.12
C ALA A 108 29.66 -10.96 -17.71
N PRO A 109 28.38 -11.37 -17.61
CA PRO A 109 27.82 -11.78 -16.34
C PRO A 109 28.45 -13.10 -15.86
N ASP A 110 28.89 -13.11 -14.61
CA ASP A 110 29.39 -14.28 -13.86
C ASP A 110 28.30 -15.37 -13.81
N GLU A 111 28.38 -16.36 -14.72
CA GLU A 111 27.59 -17.58 -14.69
C GLU A 111 28.02 -18.46 -13.51
N ARG A 112 27.43 -18.23 -12.33
CA ARG A 112 27.47 -19.21 -11.24
C ARG A 112 26.16 -19.99 -11.18
N PRO A 113 26.19 -21.33 -11.31
CA PRO A 113 24.98 -22.14 -11.25
C PRO A 113 24.38 -22.09 -9.83
N PRO A 114 23.04 -22.05 -9.67
CA PRO A 114 22.39 -21.99 -8.37
C PRO A 114 22.31 -23.40 -7.77
N HIS A 115 23.44 -24.05 -7.52
CA HIS A 115 23.49 -25.34 -6.85
C HIS A 115 24.38 -25.28 -5.60
N ARG A 116 23.84 -24.68 -4.52
CA ARG A 116 24.17 -24.98 -3.12
C ARG A 116 23.30 -24.17 -2.13
N SER A 117 22.03 -24.52 -2.00
CA SER A 117 21.19 -24.05 -0.87
C SER A 117 20.29 -25.12 -0.26
N ARG A 118 20.55 -26.40 -0.54
CA ARG A 118 19.77 -27.52 0.03
C ARG A 118 20.19 -27.97 1.44
N ARG A 119 21.15 -27.31 2.12
CA ARG A 119 21.53 -27.67 3.50
C ARG A 119 21.16 -26.58 4.51
N ARG A 120 20.17 -26.93 5.34
CA ARG A 120 19.72 -26.32 6.62
C ARG A 120 18.68 -25.19 6.55
N ARG A 121 17.50 -25.46 5.96
CA ARG A 121 16.26 -25.09 6.66
C ARG A 121 16.00 -26.21 7.66
N ARG A 122 16.19 -25.99 8.96
CA ARG A 122 15.48 -26.80 9.97
C ARG A 122 14.01 -26.43 9.79
N GLY A 123 13.37 -27.12 8.84
CA GLY A 123 12.09 -26.75 8.25
C GLY A 123 10.99 -26.79 9.29
N MET A 124 10.03 -25.88 9.15
CA MET A 124 8.77 -25.93 9.88
C MET A 124 8.18 -27.33 9.72
N THR A 125 8.09 -28.09 10.81
CA THR A 125 7.53 -29.45 10.80
C THR A 125 6.06 -29.40 10.40
N SER A 126 5.51 -30.48 9.84
CA SER A 126 4.10 -30.58 9.47
C SER A 126 3.17 -30.24 10.64
N ALA A 127 3.45 -30.78 11.83
CA ALA A 127 2.70 -30.48 13.05
C ALA A 127 2.78 -28.99 13.46
N ARG A 128 3.96 -28.37 13.32
CA ARG A 128 4.13 -26.94 13.59
C ARG A 128 3.37 -26.09 12.55
N ALA A 129 3.45 -26.46 11.27
CA ALA A 129 2.73 -25.81 10.18
C ALA A 129 1.22 -25.86 10.43
N ALA A 130 0.67 -27.03 10.74
CA ALA A 130 -0.76 -27.21 11.01
C ALA A 130 -1.25 -26.33 12.18
N ARG A 131 -0.51 -26.30 13.30
CA ARG A 131 -0.87 -25.44 14.45
C ARG A 131 -0.76 -23.96 14.11
N LEU A 132 0.28 -23.55 13.38
CA LEU A 132 0.45 -22.15 12.96
C LEU A 132 -0.64 -21.73 11.99
N ARG A 133 -0.95 -22.56 10.99
CA ARG A 133 -2.04 -22.37 10.04
C ARG A 133 -3.37 -22.20 10.78
N GLY A 134 -3.70 -23.10 11.72
CA GLY A 134 -4.93 -23.00 12.50
C GLY A 134 -5.06 -21.67 13.27
N ALA A 135 -3.97 -21.22 13.92
CA ALA A 135 -3.97 -19.94 14.64
C ALA A 135 -4.08 -18.72 13.70
N LEU A 136 -3.38 -18.74 12.57
CA LEU A 136 -3.43 -17.65 11.58
C LEU A 136 -4.76 -17.61 10.83
N ASP A 137 -5.35 -18.76 10.49
CA ASP A 137 -6.67 -18.86 9.85
C ASP A 137 -7.78 -18.41 10.80
N ALA A 138 -7.66 -18.69 12.10
CA ALA A 138 -8.59 -18.18 13.11
C ALA A 138 -8.48 -16.66 13.26
N LEU A 139 -7.26 -16.12 13.30
CA LEU A 139 -7.03 -14.67 13.29
C LEU A 139 -7.59 -14.01 12.03
N TYR A 140 -7.32 -14.60 10.86
CA TYR A 140 -7.82 -14.13 9.56
C TYR A 140 -9.34 -14.06 9.54
N ARG A 141 -10.03 -15.17 9.84
CA ARG A 141 -11.50 -15.24 9.79
C ARG A 141 -12.20 -14.38 10.84
N GLY A 142 -11.61 -14.23 12.02
CA GLY A 142 -12.18 -13.45 13.11
C GLY A 142 -11.79 -11.96 13.10
N TYR A 143 -11.11 -11.48 12.07
CA TYR A 143 -10.64 -10.10 12.03
C TYR A 143 -11.77 -9.14 11.65
N ASP A 144 -11.86 -8.03 12.37
CA ASP A 144 -12.76 -6.93 12.02
C ASP A 144 -12.14 -6.08 10.90
N TYR A 145 -12.39 -6.51 9.66
CA TYR A 145 -11.84 -5.86 8.47
C TYR A 145 -12.48 -4.51 8.18
N GLU A 146 -13.78 -4.34 8.41
CA GLU A 146 -14.52 -3.12 8.04
C GLU A 146 -13.99 -1.91 8.81
N VAL A 147 -13.94 -2.02 10.14
CA VAL A 147 -13.43 -0.93 11.00
C VAL A 147 -11.99 -0.61 10.68
N ARG A 148 -11.18 -1.63 10.36
CA ARG A 148 -9.74 -1.46 10.13
C ARG A 148 -9.44 -0.92 8.74
N ALA A 149 -10.18 -1.34 7.73
CA ALA A 149 -10.08 -0.79 6.38
C ALA A 149 -10.44 0.70 6.38
N GLY A 150 -11.47 1.11 7.13
CA GLY A 150 -11.86 2.52 7.27
C GLY A 150 -10.79 3.45 7.89
N ALA A 151 -9.84 2.87 8.63
CA ALA A 151 -8.69 3.56 9.21
C ALA A 151 -7.36 3.34 8.45
N ASP A 152 -7.36 2.52 7.39
CA ASP A 152 -6.19 2.20 6.58
C ASP A 152 -6.15 3.00 5.27
N ALA A 153 -4.99 3.02 4.60
CA ALA A 153 -4.86 3.64 3.28
C ALA A 153 -5.73 2.98 2.21
N ILE A 154 -6.12 1.71 2.37
CA ILE A 154 -6.99 1.02 1.41
C ILE A 154 -8.38 1.68 1.23
N ARG A 155 -8.82 2.49 2.21
CA ARG A 155 -10.08 3.26 2.13
C ARG A 155 -10.13 4.27 0.99
N PHE A 156 -8.98 4.72 0.49
CA PHE A 156 -8.93 5.71 -0.58
C PHE A 156 -9.35 5.10 -1.92
N PRO A 157 -8.72 4.00 -2.40
CA PRO A 157 -9.19 3.30 -3.60
C PRO A 157 -10.60 2.71 -3.46
N GLN A 158 -11.04 2.30 -2.27
CA GLN A 158 -12.41 1.80 -2.03
C GLN A 158 -13.53 2.77 -2.45
N ARG A 159 -13.24 4.06 -2.59
CA ARG A 159 -14.22 5.08 -3.00
C ARG A 159 -14.58 5.03 -4.49
N TYR A 160 -13.78 4.32 -5.29
CA TYR A 160 -13.89 4.32 -6.75
C TYR A 160 -14.44 2.98 -7.21
N ALA A 161 -15.62 3.01 -7.84
CA ALA A 161 -16.27 1.81 -8.38
C ALA A 161 -15.60 1.31 -9.67
N ASP A 162 -15.14 2.23 -10.53
CA ASP A 162 -14.40 1.92 -11.75
C ASP A 162 -13.00 1.36 -11.41
N PRO A 163 -12.68 0.12 -11.82
CA PRO A 163 -11.34 -0.46 -11.64
C PRO A 163 -10.21 0.40 -12.22
N LEU A 164 -10.47 1.16 -13.30
CA LEU A 164 -9.48 1.99 -13.97
C LEU A 164 -9.15 3.27 -13.19
N ASP A 165 -10.12 3.83 -12.47
CA ASP A 165 -9.87 4.87 -11.47
C ASP A 165 -9.16 4.26 -10.25
N ARG A 166 -9.65 3.09 -9.80
CA ARG A 166 -9.16 2.43 -8.60
C ARG A 166 -7.68 2.07 -8.67
N GLU A 167 -7.19 1.54 -9.80
CA GLU A 167 -5.76 1.19 -9.94
C GLU A 167 -4.83 2.41 -9.80
N ILE A 168 -5.25 3.58 -10.30
CA ILE A 168 -4.48 4.83 -10.20
C ILE A 168 -4.44 5.29 -8.75
N VAL A 169 -5.61 5.31 -8.10
CA VAL A 169 -5.73 5.73 -6.69
C VAL A 169 -5.00 4.75 -5.76
N ALA A 170 -5.09 3.45 -6.02
CA ALA A 170 -4.38 2.43 -5.28
C ALA A 170 -2.86 2.60 -5.39
N LEU A 171 -2.34 2.84 -6.60
CA LEU A 171 -0.92 3.08 -6.81
C LEU A 171 -0.44 4.32 -6.05
N LEU A 172 -1.15 5.44 -6.16
CA LEU A 172 -0.79 6.68 -5.49
C LEU A 172 -0.88 6.55 -3.96
N ALA A 173 -1.97 5.96 -3.44
CA ALA A 173 -2.17 5.76 -2.01
C ALA A 173 -1.11 4.82 -1.42
N ALA A 174 -0.82 3.69 -2.08
CA ALA A 174 0.22 2.76 -1.63
C ALA A 174 1.62 3.41 -1.68
N SER A 175 1.91 4.19 -2.71
CA SER A 175 3.19 4.92 -2.86
C SER A 175 3.42 5.93 -1.73
N LEU A 176 2.34 6.52 -1.18
CA LEU A 176 2.35 7.46 -0.07
C LEU A 176 2.20 6.80 1.32
N ALA A 177 1.91 5.50 1.39
CA ALA A 177 1.68 4.76 2.64
C ALA A 177 2.98 4.40 3.40
N TYR A 178 3.80 5.42 3.70
CA TYR A 178 5.02 5.33 4.49
C TYR A 178 4.97 6.27 5.70
N GLY A 179 4.62 5.73 6.87
CA GLY A 179 4.41 6.50 8.09
C GLY A 179 3.05 6.18 8.69
N ARG A 180 2.63 6.98 9.67
CA ARG A 180 1.28 6.85 10.24
C ARG A 180 0.24 7.43 9.28
N VAL A 181 -0.93 6.79 9.22
CA VAL A 181 -2.02 7.15 8.29
C VAL A 181 -2.51 8.59 8.50
N ASP A 182 -2.62 9.05 9.74
CA ASP A 182 -3.01 10.42 10.08
C ASP A 182 -2.12 11.50 9.44
N LEU A 183 -0.85 11.18 9.16
CA LEU A 183 0.10 12.14 8.58
C LEU A 183 0.00 12.24 7.06
N PHE A 184 -0.26 11.12 6.35
CA PHE A 184 -0.34 11.14 4.88
C PHE A 184 -1.77 11.23 4.35
N ALA A 185 -2.77 10.87 5.15
CA ALA A 185 -4.17 10.89 4.73
C ALA A 185 -4.60 12.27 4.20
N PRO A 186 -4.32 13.41 4.86
CA PRO A 186 -4.69 14.73 4.32
C PRO A 186 -4.05 15.04 2.96
N TRP A 187 -2.85 14.51 2.70
CA TRP A 187 -2.17 14.68 1.42
C TRP A 187 -2.82 13.85 0.31
N ILE A 188 -3.23 12.62 0.62
CA ILE A 188 -4.00 11.80 -0.33
C ILE A 188 -5.35 12.48 -0.60
N GLU A 189 -6.07 12.97 0.41
CA GLU A 189 -7.34 13.69 0.22
C GLU A 189 -7.18 14.90 -0.71
N ARG A 190 -6.13 15.71 -0.51
CA ARG A 190 -5.82 16.85 -1.38
C ARG A 190 -5.51 16.40 -2.81
N LEU A 191 -4.72 15.34 -2.95
CA LEU A 191 -4.37 14.78 -4.26
C LEU A 191 -5.64 14.33 -5.00
N LEU A 192 -6.51 13.56 -4.35
CA LEU A 192 -7.77 13.11 -4.94
C LEU A 192 -8.71 14.28 -5.25
N GLY A 193 -8.72 15.33 -4.42
CA GLY A 193 -9.45 16.55 -4.70
C GLY A 193 -9.00 17.25 -6.00
N TRP A 194 -7.71 17.20 -6.34
CA TRP A 194 -7.21 17.73 -7.61
C TRP A 194 -7.50 16.79 -8.79
N LEU A 195 -7.45 15.48 -8.58
CA LEU A 195 -7.78 14.49 -9.62
C LEU A 195 -9.29 14.46 -9.93
N GLY A 196 -10.12 14.93 -9.01
CA GLY A 196 -11.56 15.00 -9.19
C GLY A 196 -12.26 13.65 -9.04
N SER A 197 -13.47 13.56 -9.62
CA SER A 197 -14.32 12.38 -9.51
C SER A 197 -13.84 11.18 -10.34
N SER A 198 -13.10 11.42 -11.42
CA SER A 198 -12.46 10.37 -12.23
C SER A 198 -10.96 10.63 -12.39
N PRO A 199 -10.13 10.08 -11.49
CA PRO A 199 -8.68 10.07 -11.61
C PRO A 199 -8.16 9.60 -12.98
N ARG A 200 -8.78 8.60 -13.58
CA ARG A 200 -8.46 8.06 -14.91
C ARG A 200 -8.58 9.11 -16.00
N VAL A 201 -9.70 9.84 -16.03
CA VAL A 201 -9.91 10.92 -17.01
C VAL A 201 -8.91 12.04 -16.78
N PHE A 202 -8.75 12.52 -15.54
CA PHE A 202 -7.77 13.57 -15.23
C PHE A 202 -6.36 13.17 -15.68
N VAL A 203 -5.93 11.96 -15.35
CA VAL A 203 -4.58 11.49 -15.65
C VAL A 203 -4.38 11.30 -17.16
N ARG A 204 -5.36 10.72 -17.86
CA ARG A 204 -5.29 10.55 -19.33
C ARG A 204 -5.16 11.89 -20.03
N ASP A 205 -5.93 12.89 -19.60
CA ASP A 205 -6.03 14.20 -20.24
C ASP A 205 -5.08 15.23 -19.60
N PHE A 206 -4.15 14.78 -18.76
CA PHE A 206 -3.21 15.63 -18.05
C PHE A 206 -2.32 16.41 -19.02
N ASP A 207 -2.41 17.73 -19.00
CA ASP A 207 -1.52 18.65 -19.70
C ASP A 207 -0.52 19.25 -18.69
N PRO A 208 0.75 18.81 -18.69
CA PRO A 208 1.77 19.33 -17.79
C PRO A 208 1.92 20.86 -17.82
N ALA A 209 1.77 21.49 -18.99
CA ALA A 209 1.96 22.93 -19.13
C ALA A 209 0.86 23.73 -18.43
N ARG A 210 -0.37 23.19 -18.40
CA ARG A 210 -1.54 23.86 -17.81
C ARG A 210 -1.79 23.44 -16.36
N GLN A 211 -1.53 22.19 -16.02
CA GLN A 211 -2.04 21.57 -14.80
C GLN A 211 -0.96 21.21 -13.78
N ALA A 212 0.32 21.10 -14.16
CA ALA A 212 1.36 20.69 -13.19
C ALA A 212 1.45 21.61 -11.96
N ALA A 213 1.16 22.90 -12.14
CA ALA A 213 1.20 23.90 -11.07
C ALA A 213 0.17 23.64 -9.95
N VAL A 214 -0.92 22.90 -10.22
CA VAL A 214 -1.93 22.56 -9.19
C VAL A 214 -1.32 21.76 -8.04
N PHE A 215 -0.26 20.98 -8.32
CA PHE A 215 0.42 20.15 -7.35
C PHE A 215 1.46 20.91 -6.53
N ALA A 216 1.81 22.16 -6.86
CA ALA A 216 2.85 22.93 -6.16
C ALA A 216 2.71 22.96 -4.63
N PRO A 217 1.49 23.03 -4.05
CA PRO A 217 1.31 22.98 -2.59
C PRO A 217 1.55 21.61 -1.95
N PHE A 218 1.75 20.53 -2.73
CA PHE A 218 1.93 19.18 -2.21
C PHE A 218 3.30 19.03 -1.53
N HIS A 219 3.29 18.57 -0.28
CA HIS A 219 4.52 18.31 0.46
C HIS A 219 4.31 17.24 1.55
N TYR A 220 4.72 16.00 1.26
CA TYR A 220 4.74 14.92 2.25
C TYR A 220 6.13 14.30 2.37
N ARG A 221 6.85 14.68 3.43
CA ARG A 221 8.21 14.20 3.74
C ARG A 221 9.18 14.42 2.57
N PHE A 222 9.48 13.37 1.81
CA PHE A 222 10.41 13.39 0.68
C PHE A 222 9.74 13.74 -0.66
N THR A 223 8.41 13.76 -0.70
CA THR A 223 7.62 13.96 -1.92
C THR A 223 7.09 15.39 -1.97
N ARG A 224 7.36 16.09 -3.08
CA ARG A 224 6.92 17.46 -3.35
C ARG A 224 6.01 17.53 -4.57
N GLY A 225 5.38 18.67 -4.79
CA GLY A 225 4.52 18.94 -5.95
C GLY A 225 5.07 18.50 -7.31
N PRO A 226 6.31 18.87 -7.67
CA PRO A 226 6.92 18.40 -8.92
C PRO A 226 7.06 16.88 -9.02
N ASP A 227 7.25 16.18 -7.91
CA ASP A 227 7.33 14.72 -7.88
C ASP A 227 5.96 14.08 -8.14
N VAL A 228 4.89 14.71 -7.63
CA VAL A 228 3.51 14.30 -7.92
C VAL A 228 3.17 14.54 -9.38
N ALA A 229 3.47 15.73 -9.92
CA ALA A 229 3.26 16.02 -11.34
C ALA A 229 4.00 15.01 -12.25
N ALA A 230 5.23 14.67 -11.90
CA ALA A 230 6.01 13.65 -12.60
C ALA A 230 5.39 12.25 -12.47
N ALA A 231 4.90 11.87 -11.29
CA ALA A 231 4.21 10.59 -11.10
C ALA A 231 2.94 10.50 -11.95
N ILE A 232 2.13 11.56 -11.98
CA ILE A 232 0.93 11.63 -12.83
C ILE A 232 1.30 11.52 -14.32
N LEU A 233 2.32 12.24 -14.78
CA LEU A 233 2.81 12.14 -16.16
C LEU A 233 3.30 10.72 -16.50
N ALA A 234 3.98 10.04 -15.56
CA ALA A 234 4.42 8.67 -15.78
C ALA A 234 3.24 7.71 -15.90
N ILE A 235 2.26 7.82 -15.00
CA ILE A 235 1.03 7.01 -15.02
C ILE A 235 0.27 7.26 -16.33
N GLN A 236 0.08 8.53 -16.73
CA GLN A 236 -0.55 8.91 -17.99
C GLN A 236 0.07 8.17 -19.18
N ARG A 237 1.40 8.21 -19.31
CA ARG A 237 2.08 7.58 -20.44
C ARG A 237 1.92 6.06 -20.45
N LEU A 238 1.94 5.43 -19.28
CA LEU A 238 1.68 4.00 -19.18
C LEU A 238 0.24 3.66 -19.58
N ILE A 239 -0.76 4.38 -19.07
CA ILE A 239 -2.16 4.08 -19.39
C ILE A 239 -2.53 4.44 -20.83
N VAL A 240 -1.90 5.45 -21.43
CA VAL A 240 -2.09 5.79 -22.86
C VAL A 240 -1.47 4.72 -23.74
N ARG A 241 -0.30 4.19 -23.37
CA ARG A 241 0.41 3.17 -24.15
C ARG A 241 -0.22 1.78 -24.03
N HIS A 242 -0.63 1.39 -22.83
CA HIS A 242 -1.06 0.01 -22.54
C HIS A 242 -2.56 -0.11 -22.31
N GLY A 243 -3.29 1.01 -22.15
CA GLY A 243 -4.72 1.02 -21.85
C GLY A 243 -5.06 1.04 -20.35
N SER A 244 -4.19 0.52 -19.48
CA SER A 244 -4.33 0.57 -18.01
C SER A 244 -2.99 0.28 -17.31
N LEU A 245 -2.93 0.51 -16.00
CA LEU A 245 -1.79 0.08 -15.18
C LEU A 245 -1.72 -1.45 -15.08
N ARG A 246 -2.86 -2.13 -15.05
CA ARG A 246 -2.93 -3.60 -15.17
C ARG A 246 -2.23 -4.08 -16.42
N GLU A 247 -2.62 -3.60 -17.59
CA GLU A 247 -2.03 -4.04 -18.86
C GLU A 247 -0.54 -3.66 -18.95
N ALA A 248 -0.14 -2.50 -18.40
CA ALA A 248 1.26 -2.13 -18.33
C ALA A 248 2.07 -3.10 -17.46
N PHE A 249 1.53 -3.55 -16.32
CA PHE A 249 2.17 -4.57 -15.49
C PHE A 249 2.20 -5.94 -16.19
N LEU A 250 1.08 -6.36 -16.79
CA LEU A 250 0.96 -7.64 -17.49
C LEU A 250 1.87 -7.75 -18.71
N SER A 251 2.19 -6.63 -19.38
CA SER A 251 3.16 -6.61 -20.49
C SER A 251 4.57 -7.09 -20.08
N GLY A 252 4.87 -7.02 -18.78
CA GLY A 252 6.07 -7.55 -18.20
C GLY A 252 5.79 -8.71 -17.26
N TYR A 253 4.63 -9.37 -17.25
CA TYR A 253 4.35 -10.49 -16.37
C TYR A 253 4.57 -11.83 -17.11
N SER A 254 5.09 -12.83 -16.40
CA SER A 254 5.24 -14.19 -16.93
C SER A 254 4.77 -15.21 -15.91
N ASP A 255 4.01 -16.20 -16.39
CA ASP A 255 3.60 -17.34 -15.56
C ASP A 255 4.77 -18.26 -15.18
N SER A 256 5.88 -18.21 -15.92
CA SER A 256 7.11 -18.93 -15.56
C SER A 256 7.90 -18.28 -14.42
N ASP A 257 7.66 -17.00 -14.12
CA ASP A 257 8.37 -16.30 -13.04
C ASP A 257 7.93 -16.85 -11.67
N PRO A 258 8.85 -17.02 -10.70
CA PRO A 258 8.55 -17.63 -9.40
C PRO A 258 7.58 -16.79 -8.55
N ASP A 259 7.57 -15.47 -8.76
CA ASP A 259 6.72 -14.51 -8.09
C ASP A 259 6.56 -13.25 -8.99
N VAL A 260 5.86 -12.24 -8.48
CA VAL A 260 5.61 -10.96 -9.17
C VAL A 260 6.84 -10.05 -9.29
N GLY A 261 7.98 -10.40 -8.67
CA GLY A 261 9.16 -9.55 -8.55
C GLY A 261 9.74 -9.07 -9.87
N PRO A 262 9.99 -9.95 -10.87
CA PRO A 262 10.52 -9.54 -12.17
C PRO A 262 9.58 -8.58 -12.91
N ALA A 263 8.27 -8.86 -12.91
CA ALA A 263 7.26 -7.99 -13.52
C ALA A 263 7.20 -6.63 -12.84
N LEU A 264 7.24 -6.62 -11.50
CA LEU A 264 7.27 -5.40 -10.70
C LEU A 264 8.52 -4.55 -10.98
N ALA A 265 9.69 -5.18 -11.17
CA ALA A 265 10.91 -4.47 -11.51
C ALA A 265 10.80 -3.78 -12.88
N ARG A 266 10.26 -4.48 -13.89
CA ARG A 266 9.98 -3.91 -15.21
C ARG A 266 8.98 -2.76 -15.14
N PHE A 267 7.89 -2.93 -14.39
CA PHE A 267 6.85 -1.93 -14.21
C PHE A 267 7.38 -0.65 -13.51
N ALA A 268 8.12 -0.80 -12.41
CA ALA A 268 8.72 0.32 -11.72
C ALA A 268 9.77 1.03 -12.59
N ALA A 269 10.58 0.28 -13.34
CA ALA A 269 11.54 0.86 -14.29
C ALA A 269 10.84 1.64 -15.40
N ALA A 270 9.74 1.11 -15.95
CA ALA A 270 8.94 1.80 -16.95
C ALA A 270 8.40 3.13 -16.44
N LEU A 271 7.90 3.21 -15.20
CA LEU A 271 7.46 4.47 -14.59
C LEU A 271 8.60 5.50 -14.48
N LEU A 272 9.84 5.07 -14.17
CA LEU A 272 10.98 5.97 -14.01
C LEU A 272 11.73 6.29 -15.31
N ALA A 273 11.49 5.54 -16.39
CA ALA A 273 12.14 5.72 -17.69
C ALA A 273 11.47 6.81 -18.57
N GLN A 274 10.46 7.49 -18.03
CA GLN A 274 9.67 8.48 -18.76
C GLN A 274 10.43 9.80 -18.96
N ASP A 275 10.11 10.54 -20.02
CA ASP A 275 10.64 11.89 -20.26
C ASP A 275 9.96 12.95 -19.38
N PHE A 276 10.58 13.37 -18.27
CA PHE A 276 9.97 14.31 -17.34
C PHE A 276 10.18 15.80 -17.69
N ARG A 277 10.75 16.12 -18.86
CA ARG A 277 10.93 17.52 -19.29
C ARG A 277 9.64 18.35 -19.30
N PRO A 278 8.44 17.82 -19.66
CA PRO A 278 7.19 18.58 -19.63
C PRO A 278 6.78 19.08 -18.24
N VAL A 279 7.25 18.44 -17.16
CA VAL A 279 7.05 18.89 -15.77
C VAL A 279 8.28 19.60 -15.20
N GLY A 280 9.19 20.08 -16.06
CA GLY A 280 10.39 20.81 -15.67
C GLY A 280 11.49 19.94 -15.04
N MET A 281 11.42 18.62 -15.18
CA MET A 281 12.32 17.69 -14.52
C MET A 281 13.25 16.99 -15.52
N ARG A 282 14.57 17.20 -15.40
CA ARG A 282 15.58 16.60 -16.30
C ARG A 282 15.85 15.11 -16.02
N ARG A 283 15.65 14.68 -14.78
CA ARG A 283 15.88 13.31 -14.30
C ARG A 283 15.02 13.04 -13.07
N PRO A 284 14.62 11.78 -12.80
CA PRO A 284 13.86 11.46 -11.60
C PRO A 284 14.56 11.96 -10.35
N THR A 285 13.84 12.73 -9.54
CA THR A 285 14.27 13.25 -8.25
C THR A 285 14.36 12.12 -7.21
N HIS A 286 14.90 12.43 -6.03
CA HIS A 286 14.80 11.53 -4.89
C HIS A 286 13.34 11.26 -4.49
N GLY A 287 12.47 12.28 -4.51
CA GLY A 287 11.05 12.14 -4.17
C GLY A 287 10.31 11.21 -5.12
N LEU A 288 10.52 11.34 -6.44
CA LEU A 288 9.91 10.44 -7.42
C LEU A 288 10.42 9.00 -7.31
N ARG A 289 11.74 8.81 -7.13
CA ARG A 289 12.32 7.47 -6.86
C ARG A 289 11.85 6.91 -5.53
N HIS A 290 11.52 7.78 -4.57
CA HIS A 290 10.92 7.36 -3.33
C HIS A 290 9.49 6.87 -3.57
N LEU A 291 8.67 7.51 -4.41
CA LEU A 291 7.35 6.99 -4.77
C LEU A 291 7.43 5.64 -5.49
N PHE A 292 8.36 5.52 -6.45
CA PHE A 292 8.54 4.33 -7.28
C PHE A 292 9.92 3.69 -7.10
N PRO A 293 10.21 3.09 -5.93
CA PRO A 293 11.52 2.50 -5.66
C PRO A 293 11.75 1.30 -6.59
N GLN A 294 12.99 1.09 -7.03
CA GLN A 294 13.33 -0.09 -7.82
C GLN A 294 13.49 -1.30 -6.91
N PRO A 295 12.82 -2.44 -7.21
CA PRO A 295 12.98 -3.67 -6.42
C PRO A 295 14.42 -4.18 -6.29
N GLY A 296 15.28 -3.89 -7.28
CA GLY A 296 16.69 -4.25 -7.27
C GLY A 296 17.56 -3.53 -6.23
N ASP A 297 17.08 -2.43 -5.63
CA ASP A 297 17.87 -1.60 -4.69
C ASP A 297 17.94 -2.20 -3.27
N GLY A 298 17.49 -3.44 -3.07
CA GLY A 298 17.62 -4.20 -1.81
C GLY A 298 16.57 -3.90 -0.73
N GLY A 299 15.78 -2.84 -0.90
CA GLY A 299 14.65 -2.51 -0.03
C GLY A 299 13.53 -3.56 -0.08
N ALA A 300 12.76 -3.71 1.00
CA ALA A 300 11.67 -4.69 1.08
C ALA A 300 10.47 -4.40 0.14
N CYS A 301 10.46 -3.25 -0.55
CA CYS A 301 9.43 -2.84 -1.50
C CYS A 301 7.99 -2.98 -1.00
N LYS A 302 7.78 -2.79 0.32
CA LYS A 302 6.48 -2.91 0.99
C LYS A 302 5.34 -2.23 0.26
N ARG A 303 5.56 -1.01 -0.23
CA ARG A 303 4.52 -0.21 -0.91
C ARG A 303 4.08 -0.82 -2.23
N TRP A 304 5.00 -1.41 -2.97
CA TRP A 304 4.67 -2.16 -4.19
C TRP A 304 3.91 -3.43 -3.87
N HIS A 305 4.39 -4.21 -2.91
CA HIS A 305 3.71 -5.43 -2.48
C HIS A 305 2.32 -5.13 -1.92
N LEU A 306 2.13 -4.00 -1.22
CA LEU A 306 0.83 -3.55 -0.73
C LEU A 306 -0.12 -3.22 -1.90
N PHE A 307 0.35 -2.44 -2.88
CA PHE A 307 -0.40 -2.16 -4.10
C PHE A 307 -0.83 -3.44 -4.83
N LEU A 308 0.11 -4.37 -5.05
CA LEU A 308 -0.19 -5.64 -5.72
C LEU A 308 -1.14 -6.51 -4.90
N ARG A 309 -1.00 -6.55 -3.57
CA ARG A 309 -1.94 -7.26 -2.69
C ARG A 309 -3.37 -6.74 -2.89
N TRP A 310 -3.54 -5.42 -2.90
CA TRP A 310 -4.84 -4.78 -3.12
C TRP A 310 -5.43 -5.12 -4.49
N MET A 311 -4.63 -5.11 -5.56
CA MET A 311 -5.17 -5.34 -6.91
C MET A 311 -5.40 -6.81 -7.25
N VAL A 312 -4.62 -7.73 -6.68
CA VAL A 312 -4.61 -9.13 -7.09
C VAL A 312 -5.52 -10.00 -6.20
N ARG A 313 -5.55 -9.77 -4.89
CA ARG A 313 -6.38 -10.57 -3.98
C ARG A 313 -7.84 -10.17 -4.07
N ARG A 314 -8.74 -11.16 -4.04
CA ARG A 314 -10.19 -10.99 -4.22
C ARG A 314 -10.97 -10.87 -2.91
N ASP A 315 -10.37 -11.28 -1.79
CA ASP A 315 -11.03 -11.22 -0.49
C ASP A 315 -10.98 -9.79 0.06
N TYR A 316 -12.10 -9.33 0.62
CA TYR A 316 -12.16 -8.04 1.32
C TYR A 316 -11.06 -7.96 2.40
N PRO A 317 -10.30 -6.85 2.50
CA PRO A 317 -10.57 -5.53 1.94
C PRO A 317 -9.91 -5.24 0.59
N ASP A 318 -9.24 -6.23 -0.01
CA ASP A 318 -8.58 -6.13 -1.32
C ASP A 318 -9.64 -6.20 -2.46
N PHE A 319 -9.26 -5.86 -3.70
CA PHE A 319 -10.20 -5.56 -4.80
C PHE A 319 -10.34 -6.67 -5.84
N GLY A 320 -9.26 -7.36 -6.16
CA GLY A 320 -9.26 -8.43 -7.17
C GLY A 320 -9.42 -7.95 -8.61
N ASP A 321 -9.14 -6.68 -8.90
CA ASP A 321 -9.27 -6.08 -10.24
C ASP A 321 -8.22 -6.58 -11.26
N TRP A 322 -7.18 -7.31 -10.79
CA TRP A 322 -6.12 -7.91 -11.62
C TRP A 322 -6.18 -9.45 -11.56
N PRO A 323 -7.22 -10.08 -12.12
CA PRO A 323 -7.49 -11.52 -11.97
C PRO A 323 -6.48 -12.44 -12.68
N GLU A 324 -5.68 -11.92 -13.61
CA GLU A 324 -4.68 -12.65 -14.39
C GLU A 324 -3.44 -13.00 -13.55
N VAL A 325 -3.18 -12.25 -12.48
CA VAL A 325 -2.07 -12.53 -11.57
C VAL A 325 -2.56 -13.44 -10.45
N SER A 326 -1.87 -14.55 -10.19
CA SER A 326 -2.25 -15.44 -9.09
C SER A 326 -1.82 -14.87 -7.73
N PRO A 327 -2.68 -14.87 -6.69
CA PRO A 327 -2.29 -14.53 -5.32
C PRO A 327 -1.11 -15.36 -4.78
N ALA A 328 -0.93 -16.60 -5.28
CA ALA A 328 0.19 -17.48 -4.93
C ALA A 328 1.58 -16.88 -5.24
N LYS A 329 1.63 -15.96 -6.22
CA LYS A 329 2.83 -15.26 -6.66
C LYS A 329 3.12 -13.96 -5.91
N LEU A 330 2.21 -13.53 -5.03
CA LEU A 330 2.44 -12.32 -4.24
C LEU A 330 3.53 -12.55 -3.18
N VAL A 331 4.20 -11.45 -2.83
CA VAL A 331 5.18 -11.37 -1.75
C VAL A 331 4.63 -10.46 -0.67
N ILE A 332 4.84 -10.81 0.60
CA ILE A 332 4.22 -10.09 1.72
C ILE A 332 4.70 -8.62 1.80
N PRO A 333 3.78 -7.65 2.01
CA PRO A 333 4.10 -6.24 2.29
C PRO A 333 4.89 -6.03 3.59
N LEU A 334 6.20 -6.32 3.57
CA LEU A 334 7.03 -6.30 4.77
C LEU A 334 7.28 -4.89 5.32
N ASP A 335 6.60 -4.56 6.42
CA ASP A 335 6.91 -3.42 7.29
C ASP A 335 7.40 -3.85 8.68
N THR A 336 7.55 -2.88 9.59
CA THR A 336 7.94 -3.15 10.98
C THR A 336 6.92 -3.99 11.74
N HIS A 337 5.61 -3.81 11.49
CA HIS A 337 4.55 -4.53 12.16
C HIS A 337 4.55 -6.01 11.73
N ILE A 338 4.61 -6.25 10.42
CA ILE A 338 4.76 -7.58 9.84
C ILE A 338 6.05 -8.25 10.30
N ALA A 339 7.19 -7.56 10.29
CA ALA A 339 8.45 -8.13 10.76
C ALA A 339 8.35 -8.59 12.22
N ASN A 340 7.77 -7.77 13.10
CA ASN A 340 7.61 -8.11 14.52
C ASN A 340 6.65 -9.29 14.71
N MET A 341 5.52 -9.29 14.01
CA MET A 341 4.56 -10.40 14.08
C MET A 341 5.15 -11.70 13.53
N ALA A 342 5.82 -11.64 12.38
CA ALA A 342 6.53 -12.76 11.79
C ALA A 342 7.58 -13.34 12.74
N HIS A 343 8.29 -12.49 13.48
CA HIS A 343 9.19 -12.93 14.54
C HIS A 343 8.48 -13.57 15.73
N ALA A 344 7.39 -12.97 16.20
CA ALA A 344 6.61 -13.48 17.32
C ALA A 344 6.10 -14.91 17.04
N VAL A 345 5.60 -15.19 15.83
CA VAL A 345 5.14 -16.54 15.44
C VAL A 345 6.24 -17.41 14.80
N ARG A 346 7.47 -16.89 14.69
CA ARG A 346 8.66 -17.53 14.10
C ARG A 346 8.44 -18.00 12.64
N LEU A 347 7.96 -17.10 11.79
CA LEU A 347 7.92 -17.23 10.33
C LEU A 347 9.29 -16.99 9.69
N THR A 348 10.16 -16.18 10.32
CA THR A 348 11.51 -15.91 9.83
C THR A 348 12.53 -15.78 10.97
N PRO A 349 13.78 -16.25 10.78
CA PRO A 349 14.90 -15.96 11.68
C PRO A 349 15.71 -14.72 11.27
N LEU A 350 15.49 -14.18 10.06
CA LEU A 350 16.25 -13.05 9.52
C LEU A 350 15.97 -11.79 10.34
N ARG A 351 16.95 -10.90 10.54
CA ARG A 351 16.76 -9.68 11.36
C ARG A 351 16.62 -8.40 10.53
N SER A 352 17.17 -8.40 9.32
CA SER A 352 17.17 -7.23 8.44
C SER A 352 15.90 -7.20 7.58
N ARG A 353 15.19 -6.08 7.61
CA ARG A 353 13.95 -5.84 6.86
C ARG A 353 14.23 -5.55 5.38
N THR A 354 14.70 -6.55 4.66
CA THR A 354 15.06 -6.47 3.23
C THR A 354 14.12 -7.31 2.37
N ALA A 355 14.24 -7.23 1.05
CA ALA A 355 13.54 -8.11 0.12
C ALA A 355 13.71 -9.60 0.47
N ARG A 356 14.89 -9.98 0.97
CA ARG A 356 15.17 -11.36 1.44
C ARG A 356 14.29 -11.79 2.60
N MET A 357 14.01 -10.91 3.56
CA MET A 357 13.10 -11.22 4.66
C MET A 357 11.66 -11.34 4.17
N ALA A 358 11.21 -10.48 3.25
CA ALA A 358 9.87 -10.57 2.67
C ALA A 358 9.67 -11.91 1.94
N ALA A 359 10.65 -12.31 1.12
CA ALA A 359 10.65 -13.60 0.43
C ALA A 359 10.68 -14.79 1.42
N ASP A 360 11.46 -14.71 2.50
CA ASP A 360 11.54 -15.79 3.50
C ASP A 360 10.24 -15.96 4.30
N ILE A 361 9.61 -14.86 4.71
CA ILE A 361 8.29 -14.89 5.36
C ILE A 361 7.25 -15.47 4.40
N THR A 362 7.22 -15.01 3.15
CA THR A 362 6.30 -15.49 2.12
C THR A 362 6.47 -16.99 1.89
N ALA A 363 7.71 -17.49 1.81
CA ALA A 363 7.99 -18.91 1.69
C ALA A 363 7.46 -19.73 2.88
N SER A 364 7.59 -19.22 4.11
CA SER A 364 7.01 -19.85 5.30
C SER A 364 5.48 -19.86 5.27
N LEU A 365 4.84 -18.78 4.81
CA LEU A 365 3.38 -18.70 4.69
C LEU A 365 2.84 -19.59 3.58
N ARG A 366 3.59 -19.77 2.48
CA ARG A 366 3.26 -20.70 1.40
C ARG A 366 3.19 -22.16 1.84
N LEU A 367 3.89 -22.53 2.92
CA LEU A 367 3.74 -23.85 3.55
C LEU A 367 2.42 -24.02 4.31
N LEU A 368 1.73 -22.92 4.62
CA LEU A 368 0.44 -22.91 5.34
C LEU A 368 -0.72 -22.78 4.35
N ASP A 369 -0.57 -21.88 3.37
CA ASP A 369 -1.52 -21.69 2.29
C ASP A 369 -0.76 -21.41 0.98
N PRO A 370 -0.64 -22.41 0.09
CA PRO A 370 0.07 -22.22 -1.18
C PRO A 370 -0.73 -21.40 -2.21
N ALA A 371 -2.06 -21.32 -2.07
CA ALA A 371 -2.91 -20.59 -3.01
C ALA A 371 -2.92 -19.09 -2.71
N ASP A 372 -2.87 -18.70 -1.43
CA ASP A 372 -2.81 -17.31 -1.00
C ASP A 372 -1.90 -17.13 0.23
N PRO A 373 -0.57 -17.13 0.04
CA PRO A 373 0.39 -17.04 1.14
C PRO A 373 0.33 -15.69 1.86
N VAL A 374 -0.20 -14.64 1.23
CA VAL A 374 -0.18 -13.28 1.78
C VAL A 374 -1.48 -12.89 2.48
N LYS A 375 -2.49 -13.78 2.54
CA LYS A 375 -3.80 -13.48 3.14
C LYS A 375 -3.79 -12.98 4.58
N TYR A 376 -2.78 -13.42 5.33
CA TYR A 376 -2.64 -13.07 6.74
C TYR A 376 -2.09 -11.65 6.98
N ASP A 377 -1.58 -10.99 5.93
CA ASP A 377 -0.87 -9.71 6.03
C ASP A 377 -1.68 -8.63 6.77
N PHE A 378 -2.91 -8.37 6.33
CA PHE A 378 -3.74 -7.31 6.90
C PHE A 378 -4.01 -7.55 8.40
N ALA A 379 -4.49 -8.75 8.75
CA ALA A 379 -4.80 -9.08 10.14
C ALA A 379 -3.55 -9.02 11.03
N LEU A 380 -2.42 -9.58 10.58
CA LEU A 380 -1.16 -9.52 11.32
C LEU A 380 -0.68 -8.09 11.54
N CYS A 381 -0.63 -7.28 10.48
CA CYS A 381 -0.18 -5.90 10.55
C CYS A 381 -1.04 -5.09 11.54
N HIS A 382 -2.36 -5.15 11.37
CA HIS A 382 -3.27 -4.35 12.18
C HIS A 382 -3.38 -4.85 13.63
N THR A 383 -3.25 -6.15 13.93
CA THR A 383 -3.09 -6.64 15.32
C THR A 383 -1.94 -5.95 16.03
N ARG A 384 -0.79 -5.79 15.35
CA ARG A 384 0.36 -5.10 15.94
C ARG A 384 0.18 -3.58 15.98
N MET A 385 -0.47 -2.97 14.99
CA MET A 385 -0.75 -1.52 14.99
C MET A 385 -1.71 -1.13 16.12
N ARG A 386 -2.68 -1.98 16.48
CA ARG A 386 -3.62 -1.77 17.59
C ARG A 386 -2.98 -1.84 18.98
N GLY A 387 -1.79 -2.44 19.10
CA GLY A 387 -1.17 -2.73 20.39
C GLY A 387 -1.54 -4.10 20.97
N ASP A 388 -2.32 -4.91 20.23
CA ASP A 388 -2.75 -6.28 20.63
C ASP A 388 -1.60 -7.30 20.60
N CYS A 389 -0.39 -6.85 20.28
CA CYS A 389 0.86 -7.56 20.51
C CYS A 389 1.93 -6.53 20.87
N ARG A 390 2.56 -6.65 22.05
CA ARG A 390 3.63 -5.74 22.51
C ARG A 390 5.05 -6.22 22.13
N ASP A 391 5.19 -7.32 21.40
CA ASP A 391 6.48 -7.95 21.01
C ASP A 391 7.37 -8.32 22.22
N ARG A 392 6.69 -8.66 23.32
CA ARG A 392 7.23 -9.22 24.55
C ARG A 392 6.09 -9.94 25.28
N ARG A 393 6.41 -10.75 26.28
CA ARG A 393 5.38 -11.28 27.19
C ARG A 393 4.75 -10.11 27.94
N ASP A 394 3.42 -10.10 27.98
CA ASP A 394 2.66 -9.03 28.62
C ASP A 394 1.41 -9.61 29.27
N ALA A 395 1.21 -9.33 30.56
CA ALA A 395 0.14 -9.93 31.35
C ALA A 395 -1.25 -9.40 30.99
N GLU A 396 -1.35 -8.21 30.39
CA GLU A 396 -2.63 -7.62 29.99
C GLU A 396 -3.03 -8.09 28.59
N VAL A 397 -2.09 -8.06 27.65
CA VAL A 397 -2.38 -8.28 26.22
C VAL A 397 -2.33 -9.76 25.83
N CYS A 398 -1.40 -10.55 26.39
CA CYS A 398 -1.19 -11.93 25.94
C CYS A 398 -2.31 -12.92 26.31
N PRO A 399 -3.02 -12.83 27.46
CA PRO A 399 -4.04 -13.82 27.82
C PRO A 399 -5.14 -14.02 26.76
N GLY A 400 -5.60 -12.93 26.13
CA GLY A 400 -6.62 -12.94 25.07
C GLY A 400 -6.05 -13.04 23.64
N CYS A 401 -4.73 -13.15 23.46
CA CYS A 401 -4.12 -13.17 22.15
C CYS A 401 -4.37 -14.51 21.43
N GLY A 402 -5.09 -14.50 20.31
CA GLY A 402 -5.36 -15.69 19.49
C GLY A 402 -4.11 -16.40 18.95
N LEU A 403 -2.95 -15.72 18.93
CA LEU A 403 -1.67 -16.30 18.50
C LEU A 403 -0.84 -16.87 19.65
N ARG A 404 -1.32 -16.80 20.90
CA ARG A 404 -0.57 -17.18 22.11
C ARG A 404 0.05 -18.58 22.03
N ALA A 405 -0.69 -19.57 21.54
CA ALA A 405 -0.22 -20.96 21.44
C ALA A 405 0.98 -21.17 20.47
N VAL A 406 1.18 -20.24 19.54
CA VAL A 406 2.24 -20.28 18.52
C VAL A 406 3.29 -19.17 18.71
N CYS A 407 3.03 -18.24 19.62
CA CYS A 407 3.92 -17.14 19.94
C CYS A 407 5.16 -17.61 20.71
N ARG A 408 6.33 -17.06 20.36
CA ARG A 408 7.61 -17.34 21.02
C ARG A 408 7.73 -16.72 22.40
N HIS A 409 7.00 -15.63 22.67
CA HIS A 409 7.11 -14.84 23.90
C HIS A 409 6.33 -15.46 25.08
N TRP A 410 5.40 -16.35 24.77
CA TRP A 410 4.60 -17.04 25.79
C TRP A 410 5.19 -18.39 26.21
N ARG A 411 6.16 -18.90 25.46
CA ARG A 411 6.79 -20.20 25.72
C ARG A 411 7.87 -20.11 26.76
#